data_AF-A0AAD4E4N3-F1
#
_entry.id   AF-A0AAD4E4N3-F1
#
_cell.length_a   1.000
_cell.length_b   1.000
_cell.length_c   1.000
_cell.angle_alpha   90.00
_cell.angle_beta   90.00
_cell.angle_gamma   90.00
#
_symmetry.space_group_name_H-M   'P 1'
#
loop_
_entity.id
_entity.type
_entity.pdbx_description
1 polymer ?
#
loop_
_entity_poly.entity_id
_entity_poly.type
_entity_poly.pdbx_seq_one_letter_code
_entity_poly.pdbx_strand_id
1 'polypeptide(L)'
;MSNHQAPVEALLMKSILGQQLVDTKLHTFSSRSAHPRKVIRPQALFANDVVLIARSEFFAELLSRTGSPDATFVDFDGGSEFEDGITLDDYGYASDSDLEDEEEDRNISESENDEDDDILVLADTISENDALTGPSEAEKPIAPTLIQHQPQVVNYRNILMRDTAFRTLKAFLLYLYTNTISFSPLKSQGPPGTDGQTPNPSTSWPCSPKSMYRLASKVRLDNLRDRAFYEIRNRLDAKNVLQELSSSFTSKYPAILQMNVEVLLQHIASVPVIQNIPALLRRITDSQLPHGADIIISLYQKFLLQHHPRALALANAPIDLKGKGGKKGKK
;
A
#
# COMPACT_ATOMS: atom_id res chain seq x y z
N MET A 1 20.03 22.02 14.13
CA MET A 1 19.82 21.33 12.85
C MET A 1 18.87 20.17 13.12
N SER A 2 17.79 20.00 12.34
CA SER A 2 16.91 18.85 12.56
C SER A 2 17.69 17.56 12.28
N ASN A 3 17.50 16.52 13.09
CA ASN A 3 18.21 15.23 12.96
C ASN A 3 18.07 14.60 11.56
N HIS A 4 17.06 15.04 10.80
CA HIS A 4 16.75 14.56 9.46
C HIS A 4 17.65 15.16 8.36
N GLN A 5 18.21 16.35 8.57
CA GLN A 5 18.87 17.09 7.48
C GLN A 5 20.31 16.63 7.22
N ALA A 6 21.03 16.23 8.27
CA ALA A 6 22.44 15.88 8.17
C ALA A 6 22.75 14.69 7.23
N PRO A 7 22.00 13.58 7.24
CA PRO A 7 22.24 12.48 6.28
C PRO A 7 22.04 12.90 4.83
N VAL A 8 21.06 13.77 4.55
CA VAL A 8 20.75 14.23 3.20
C VAL A 8 21.82 15.23 2.73
N GLU A 9 22.24 16.16 3.57
CA GLU A 9 23.34 17.09 3.26
C GLU A 9 24.64 16.34 2.98
N ALA A 10 24.93 15.28 3.73
CA ALA A 10 26.09 14.42 3.47
C ALA A 10 26.00 13.75 2.09
N LEU A 11 24.82 13.26 1.69
CA LEU A 11 24.63 12.67 0.35
C LEU A 11 24.72 13.71 -0.76
N LEU A 12 24.20 14.92 -0.55
CA LEU A 12 24.36 16.01 -1.50
C LEU A 12 25.85 16.36 -1.66
N MET A 13 26.61 16.39 -0.57
CA MET A 13 28.06 16.59 -0.64
C MET A 13 28.77 15.46 -1.41
N LYS A 14 28.42 14.20 -1.14
CA LYS A 14 28.93 13.06 -1.94
C LYS A 14 28.63 13.24 -3.43
N SER A 15 27.42 13.72 -3.77
CA SER A 15 27.01 13.97 -5.14
C SER A 15 27.85 15.06 -5.80
N ILE A 16 28.11 16.17 -5.10
CA ILE A 16 28.96 17.27 -5.58
C ILE A 16 30.38 16.78 -5.83
N LEU A 17 30.88 15.87 -4.98
CA LEU A 17 32.21 15.28 -5.08
C LEU A 17 32.30 14.11 -6.07
N GLY A 18 31.21 13.77 -6.78
CA GLY A 18 31.18 12.65 -7.74
C GLY A 18 31.37 11.28 -7.10
N GLN A 19 31.02 11.13 -5.81
CA GLN A 19 31.13 9.88 -5.07
C GLN A 19 29.88 9.01 -5.25
N GLN A 20 30.01 7.72 -4.94
CA GLN A 20 28.91 6.78 -4.98
C GLN A 20 27.82 7.15 -3.95
N LEU A 21 26.56 7.18 -4.42
CA LEU A 21 25.39 7.58 -3.63
C LEU A 21 24.48 6.42 -3.24
N VAL A 22 24.66 5.26 -3.86
CA VAL A 22 23.70 4.15 -3.81
C VAL A 22 24.41 2.87 -3.45
N ASP A 23 23.84 2.14 -2.49
CA ASP A 23 24.44 0.93 -1.93
C ASP A 23 23.46 -0.26 -2.02
N THR A 24 22.15 0.01 -2.02
CA THR A 24 21.09 -1.01 -2.02
C THR A 24 20.07 -0.77 -3.14
N LYS A 25 19.65 -1.87 -3.79
CA LYS A 25 18.50 -1.94 -4.70
C LYS A 25 17.35 -2.65 -4.01
N LEU A 26 16.23 -1.95 -3.86
CA LEU A 26 14.98 -2.47 -3.33
C LEU A 26 14.06 -2.80 -4.50
N HIS A 27 13.73 -4.08 -4.67
CA HIS A 27 12.88 -4.58 -5.75
C HIS A 27 11.45 -4.75 -5.25
N THR A 28 10.48 -4.35 -6.06
CA THR A 28 9.02 -4.41 -5.77
C THR A 28 8.26 -4.64 -7.07
N PHE A 29 6.94 -4.83 -6.99
CA PHE A 29 6.08 -4.94 -8.17
C PHE A 29 5.28 -3.65 -8.39
N SER A 30 5.13 -3.21 -9.63
CA SER A 30 4.34 -2.01 -9.96
C SER A 30 2.90 -2.32 -10.34
N SER A 31 2.62 -3.55 -10.79
CA SER A 31 1.35 -3.87 -11.43
C SER A 31 0.84 -5.24 -10.97
N ARG A 32 -0.45 -5.51 -11.21
CA ARG A 32 -1.09 -6.82 -11.02
C ARG A 32 -1.78 -7.25 -12.31
N SER A 33 -1.78 -8.56 -12.54
CA SER A 33 -2.54 -9.21 -13.60
C SER A 33 -3.71 -9.96 -13.00
N ALA A 34 -4.87 -9.90 -13.67
CA ALA A 34 -6.04 -10.69 -13.29
C ALA A 34 -5.87 -12.16 -13.73
N HIS A 35 -5.20 -12.39 -14.86
CA HIS A 35 -5.13 -13.68 -15.54
C HIS A 35 -3.70 -13.92 -16.10
N PRO A 36 -2.80 -14.61 -15.37
CA PRO A 36 -3.00 -15.24 -14.06
C PRO A 36 -2.98 -14.21 -12.91
N ARG A 37 -3.64 -14.54 -11.79
CA ARG A 37 -3.76 -13.68 -10.61
C ARG A 37 -2.42 -13.48 -9.88
N LYS A 38 -1.61 -12.55 -10.37
CA LYS A 38 -0.23 -12.28 -9.94
C LYS A 38 0.05 -10.80 -9.76
N VAL A 39 1.05 -10.45 -8.96
CA VAL A 39 1.74 -9.16 -9.09
C VAL A 39 2.93 -9.33 -10.01
N ILE A 40 3.11 -8.37 -10.91
CA ILE A 40 4.01 -8.44 -12.06
C ILE A 40 4.77 -7.12 -12.23
N ARG A 41 5.59 -7.03 -13.27
CA ARG A 41 6.43 -5.86 -13.60
C ARG A 41 7.34 -5.49 -12.40
N PRO A 42 8.33 -6.35 -12.08
CA PRO A 42 9.30 -6.04 -11.04
C PRO A 42 10.08 -4.78 -11.41
N GLN A 43 10.19 -3.86 -10.45
CA GLN A 43 10.93 -2.61 -10.58
C GLN A 43 11.83 -2.40 -9.37
N ALA A 44 13.01 -1.82 -9.63
CA ALA A 44 14.01 -1.53 -8.62
C ALA A 44 14.03 -0.04 -8.27
N LEU A 45 14.09 0.26 -6.98
CA LEU A 45 14.41 1.57 -6.44
C LEU A 45 15.77 1.53 -5.76
N PHE A 46 16.54 2.59 -5.93
CA PHE A 46 17.89 2.70 -5.43
C PHE A 46 17.88 3.52 -4.14
N ALA A 47 18.56 3.03 -3.12
CA ALA A 47 18.62 3.65 -1.82
C ALA A 47 20.05 3.72 -1.28
N ASN A 48 20.26 4.67 -0.37
CA ASN A 48 21.50 4.79 0.37
C ASN A 48 21.34 4.20 1.78
N ASP A 49 22.26 3.32 2.16
CA ASP A 49 22.18 2.61 3.44
C ASP A 49 22.27 3.57 4.63
N VAL A 50 23.05 4.65 4.53
CA VAL A 50 23.18 5.65 5.61
C VAL A 50 21.83 6.28 5.92
N VAL A 51 21.02 6.59 4.90
CA VAL A 51 19.68 7.16 5.11
C VAL A 51 18.71 6.13 5.66
N LEU A 52 18.71 4.91 5.11
CA LEU A 52 17.84 3.83 5.60
C LEU A 52 18.11 3.53 7.08
N ILE A 53 19.37 3.32 7.45
CA ILE A 53 19.83 3.00 8.81
C ILE A 53 19.55 4.18 9.77
N ALA A 54 19.88 5.40 9.38
CA ALA A 54 19.70 6.57 10.25
C ALA A 54 18.23 6.89 10.53
N ARG A 55 17.32 6.44 9.66
CA ARG A 55 15.89 6.75 9.78
C ARG A 55 15.06 5.62 10.35
N SER A 56 15.53 4.37 10.37
CA SER A 56 14.76 3.22 10.83
C SER A 56 15.65 2.12 11.41
N GLU A 57 15.37 1.74 12.66
CA GLU A 57 16.03 0.59 13.33
C GLU A 57 15.78 -0.72 12.59
N PHE A 58 14.61 -0.89 11.97
CA PHE A 58 14.30 -2.04 11.14
C PHE A 58 15.30 -2.18 9.98
N PHE A 59 15.61 -1.07 9.30
CA PHE A 59 16.59 -1.10 8.22
C PHE A 59 18.02 -1.26 8.74
N ALA A 60 18.33 -0.78 9.95
CA ALA A 60 19.60 -1.09 10.62
C ALA A 60 19.76 -2.60 10.87
N GLU A 61 18.72 -3.26 11.38
CA GLU A 61 18.66 -4.71 11.57
C GLU A 61 18.80 -5.45 10.22
N LEU A 62 17.94 -5.11 9.23
CA LEU A 62 17.95 -5.71 7.89
C LEU A 62 19.31 -5.59 7.22
N LEU A 63 19.96 -4.42 7.34
CA LEU A 63 21.22 -4.15 6.66
C LEU A 63 22.45 -4.74 7.38
N SER A 64 22.33 -5.11 8.66
CA SER A 64 23.43 -5.70 9.46
C SER A 64 23.87 -7.11 9.05
N ARG A 65 23.15 -7.76 8.12
CA ARG A 65 23.41 -9.13 7.60
C ARG A 65 23.27 -10.25 8.63
N THR A 66 22.70 -9.99 9.81
CA THR A 66 22.44 -11.01 10.85
C THR A 66 21.13 -11.79 10.63
N GLY A 67 20.71 -11.95 9.38
CA GLY A 67 19.40 -12.50 9.00
C GLY A 67 18.34 -11.41 8.79
N SER A 68 17.35 -11.69 7.93
CA SER A 68 16.27 -10.74 7.64
C SER A 68 15.29 -10.67 8.82
N PRO A 69 14.98 -9.48 9.36
CA PRO A 69 13.99 -9.32 10.44
C PRO A 69 12.55 -9.63 10.00
N ASP A 70 12.29 -9.75 8.69
CA ASP A 70 10.99 -10.04 8.13
C ASP A 70 11.10 -10.90 6.86
N ALA A 71 10.33 -11.99 6.80
CA ALA A 71 10.39 -12.97 5.70
C ALA A 71 9.95 -12.40 4.34
N THR A 72 9.28 -11.25 4.29
CA THR A 72 8.91 -10.60 3.03
C THR A 72 10.05 -9.76 2.43
N PHE A 73 11.14 -9.55 3.16
CA PHE A 73 12.38 -8.94 2.69
C PHE A 73 13.40 -10.04 2.40
N VAL A 74 13.65 -10.29 1.12
CA VAL A 74 14.49 -11.40 0.66
C VAL A 74 15.73 -10.86 -0.03
N ASP A 75 16.90 -11.14 0.53
CA ASP A 75 18.18 -10.90 -0.13
C ASP A 75 18.37 -11.87 -1.30
N PHE A 76 18.90 -11.39 -2.42
CA PHE A 76 19.24 -12.24 -3.56
C PHE A 76 20.45 -11.69 -4.33
N ASP A 77 21.14 -12.56 -5.07
CA ASP A 77 22.40 -12.22 -5.75
C ASP A 77 22.20 -11.50 -7.11
N GLY A 78 20.99 -11.02 -7.39
CA GLY A 78 20.67 -10.29 -8.63
C GLY A 78 20.36 -11.18 -9.84
N GLY A 79 20.18 -12.50 -9.65
CA GLY A 79 19.66 -13.40 -10.68
C GLY A 79 18.20 -13.14 -11.04
N SER A 80 17.74 -13.64 -12.19
CA SER A 80 16.41 -13.43 -12.80
C SER A 80 15.23 -14.06 -12.04
N GLU A 81 15.32 -14.24 -10.71
CA GLU A 81 14.39 -15.04 -9.91
C GLU A 81 12.95 -14.51 -9.85
N PHE A 82 12.68 -13.30 -10.37
CA PHE A 82 11.38 -12.63 -10.22
C PHE A 82 10.83 -11.99 -11.50
N GLU A 83 11.35 -12.33 -12.68
CA GLU A 83 10.85 -11.79 -13.95
C GLU A 83 9.36 -12.10 -14.16
N ASP A 84 8.90 -13.28 -13.74
CA ASP A 84 7.52 -13.77 -13.93
C ASP A 84 6.51 -13.33 -12.85
N GLY A 85 6.93 -12.50 -11.90
CA GLY A 85 6.08 -12.05 -10.79
C GLY A 85 5.84 -13.09 -9.69
N ILE A 86 5.00 -12.74 -8.72
CA ILE A 86 4.56 -13.64 -7.63
C ILE A 86 3.04 -13.71 -7.57
N THR A 87 2.48 -14.78 -6.98
CA THR A 87 1.02 -14.90 -6.87
C THR A 87 0.45 -13.77 -6.00
N LEU A 88 -0.78 -13.34 -6.29
CA LEU A 88 -1.41 -12.28 -5.51
C LEU A 88 -1.73 -12.72 -4.07
N ASP A 89 -1.87 -14.02 -3.85
CA ASP A 89 -2.06 -14.61 -2.53
C ASP A 89 -0.74 -14.57 -1.72
N ASP A 90 0.41 -14.85 -2.36
CA ASP A 90 1.74 -14.66 -1.74
C ASP A 90 2.04 -13.17 -1.47
N TYR A 91 1.61 -12.27 -2.36
CA TYR A 91 1.67 -10.82 -2.12
C TYR A 91 0.81 -10.42 -0.91
N GLY A 92 -0.31 -11.13 -0.68
CA GLY A 92 -1.16 -10.98 0.50
C GLY A 92 -2.05 -9.74 0.52
N TYR A 93 -1.99 -8.86 -0.50
CA TYR A 93 -2.73 -7.59 -0.54
C TYR A 93 -3.33 -7.29 -1.92
N ALA A 94 -4.21 -8.16 -2.41
CA ALA A 94 -4.89 -8.02 -3.70
C ALA A 94 -5.53 -6.64 -3.98
N SER A 95 -6.11 -6.02 -2.94
CA SER A 95 -6.81 -4.73 -3.04
C SER A 95 -5.91 -3.49 -3.02
N ASP A 96 -4.58 -3.67 -2.99
CA ASP A 96 -3.61 -2.58 -2.93
C ASP A 96 -3.83 -1.58 -4.07
N SER A 97 -4.11 -0.33 -3.73
CA SER A 97 -4.40 0.72 -4.72
C SER A 97 -3.16 1.29 -5.39
N ASP A 98 -1.99 0.95 -4.89
CA ASP A 98 -0.72 1.40 -5.44
C ASP A 98 -0.18 0.47 -6.54
N LEU A 99 -0.87 -0.64 -6.82
CA LEU A 99 -0.64 -1.52 -7.97
C LEU A 99 -1.53 -1.13 -9.15
N GLU A 100 -0.89 -0.96 -10.31
CA GLU A 100 -1.55 -0.74 -11.60
C GLU A 100 -2.19 -2.03 -12.10
N ASP A 101 -3.38 -1.94 -12.68
CA ASP A 101 -4.02 -3.07 -13.32
C ASP A 101 -3.40 -3.25 -14.71
N GLU A 102 -2.98 -4.47 -15.04
CA GLU A 102 -2.59 -4.81 -16.41
C GLU A 102 -3.79 -4.61 -17.34
N GLU A 103 -3.62 -3.79 -18.37
CA GLU A 103 -4.64 -3.63 -19.40
C GLU A 103 -4.82 -4.97 -20.10
N GLU A 104 -6.02 -5.54 -20.00
CA GLU A 104 -6.38 -6.68 -20.83
C GLU A 104 -6.46 -6.14 -22.27
N ASP A 105 -5.44 -6.43 -23.08
CA ASP A 105 -5.52 -6.23 -24.53
C ASP A 105 -6.76 -6.98 -25.00
N ARG A 106 -7.83 -6.23 -25.26
CA ARG A 106 -9.01 -6.73 -25.98
C ARG A 106 -8.58 -6.94 -27.43
N ASN A 107 -7.76 -7.96 -27.67
CA ASN A 107 -7.71 -8.58 -28.97
C ASN A 107 -9.09 -9.18 -29.19
N ILE A 108 -9.91 -8.43 -29.93
CA ILE A 108 -11.12 -8.94 -30.58
C ILE A 108 -10.62 -9.98 -31.58
N SER A 109 -10.38 -11.21 -31.12
CA SER A 109 -10.40 -12.36 -31.99
C SER A 109 -11.86 -12.67 -32.21
N GLU A 110 -12.39 -12.17 -33.33
CA GLU A 110 -13.64 -12.65 -33.90
C GLU A 110 -13.60 -14.17 -33.96
N SER A 111 -14.47 -14.79 -33.19
CA SER A 111 -14.89 -16.18 -33.36
C SER A 111 -16.39 -16.14 -33.18
N GLU A 112 -17.05 -15.97 -34.32
CA GLU A 112 -18.49 -15.99 -34.50
C GLU A 112 -19.13 -17.20 -33.81
N ASN A 113 -20.20 -16.94 -33.05
CA ASN A 113 -21.50 -17.60 -33.16
C ASN A 113 -22.51 -16.86 -32.23
N ASP A 114 -23.32 -16.00 -32.86
CA ASP A 114 -24.78 -15.90 -32.78
C ASP A 114 -25.46 -15.76 -31.39
N GLU A 115 -25.93 -14.57 -31.00
CA GLU A 115 -27.23 -13.96 -31.39
C GLU A 115 -27.60 -12.74 -30.49
N ASP A 116 -28.03 -11.66 -31.17
CA ASP A 116 -28.86 -10.51 -30.77
C ASP A 116 -28.31 -9.30 -29.97
N ASP A 117 -27.96 -8.27 -30.76
CA ASP A 117 -28.48 -6.88 -30.78
C ASP A 117 -28.40 -5.99 -29.53
N ASP A 118 -27.51 -4.98 -29.57
CA ASP A 118 -27.90 -3.66 -30.10
C ASP A 118 -26.68 -2.72 -30.28
N ILE A 119 -26.55 -2.23 -31.51
CA ILE A 119 -25.51 -1.35 -32.05
C ILE A 119 -25.83 0.12 -31.72
N LEU A 120 -24.81 0.98 -31.53
CA LEU A 120 -24.61 2.20 -32.34
C LEU A 120 -23.26 2.89 -32.03
N VAL A 121 -22.33 2.64 -32.95
CA VAL A 121 -21.08 3.38 -33.20
C VAL A 121 -21.41 4.70 -33.91
N LEU A 122 -20.64 5.75 -33.64
CA LEU A 122 -20.38 6.80 -34.63
C LEU A 122 -18.87 7.05 -34.73
N ALA A 123 -18.42 6.93 -35.97
CA ALA A 123 -17.06 6.71 -36.43
C ALA A 123 -16.13 7.91 -36.35
N ASP A 124 -14.85 7.60 -36.21
CA ASP A 124 -13.72 8.43 -36.61
C ASP A 124 -13.27 7.94 -38.00
N THR A 125 -12.98 8.83 -38.94
CA THR A 125 -12.42 8.48 -40.25
C THR A 125 -10.95 8.89 -40.30
N ILE A 126 -10.05 7.89 -40.30
CA ILE A 126 -8.65 8.06 -40.70
C ILE A 126 -8.43 7.20 -41.95
N SER A 127 -7.94 7.85 -43.00
CA SER A 127 -7.58 7.25 -44.29
C SER A 127 -6.15 6.72 -44.24
N GLU A 128 -6.00 5.46 -44.66
CA GLU A 128 -4.73 4.79 -44.97
C GLU A 128 -4.04 5.38 -46.20
N ASN A 129 -2.73 5.06 -46.33
CA ASN A 129 -1.94 4.76 -47.54
C ASN A 129 -0.45 4.84 -47.14
N ASP A 130 0.52 4.14 -47.71
CA ASP A 130 0.70 2.88 -48.42
C ASP A 130 2.25 2.75 -48.51
N ALA A 131 2.75 1.58 -48.88
CA ALA A 131 4.09 1.09 -48.66
C ALA A 131 5.19 1.54 -49.66
N LEU A 132 6.43 1.11 -49.32
CA LEU A 132 7.55 0.65 -50.18
C LEU A 132 8.71 1.60 -50.62
N THR A 133 9.88 1.29 -50.02
CA THR A 133 11.23 1.02 -50.59
C THR A 133 12.06 2.07 -51.35
N GLY A 134 13.34 2.18 -50.93
CA GLY A 134 14.49 2.58 -51.77
C GLY A 134 15.76 2.92 -50.97
N PRO A 135 16.97 2.40 -51.30
CA PRO A 135 18.18 2.50 -50.46
C PRO A 135 19.08 3.70 -50.84
N SER A 136 19.88 4.21 -49.89
CA SER A 136 20.98 5.14 -50.19
C SER A 136 22.15 5.00 -49.22
N GLU A 137 23.35 4.94 -49.79
CA GLU A 137 24.65 4.80 -49.13
C GLU A 137 25.20 6.14 -48.60
N ALA A 138 26.13 6.01 -47.64
CA ALA A 138 27.18 6.96 -47.23
C ALA A 138 26.79 8.15 -46.33
N GLU A 139 27.19 8.08 -45.06
CA GLU A 139 28.41 8.74 -44.53
C GLU A 139 28.56 8.40 -43.03
N LYS A 140 29.76 7.96 -42.62
CA LYS A 140 30.07 7.63 -41.22
C LYS A 140 30.48 8.90 -40.46
N PRO A 141 29.81 9.29 -39.36
CA PRO A 141 30.33 10.32 -38.48
C PRO A 141 31.41 9.72 -37.57
N ILE A 142 32.52 10.45 -37.47
CA ILE A 142 33.65 10.17 -36.56
C ILE A 142 33.12 10.24 -35.12
N ALA A 143 33.13 9.09 -34.42
CA ALA A 143 32.76 9.04 -33.02
C ALA A 143 33.83 9.73 -32.16
N PRO A 144 33.47 10.65 -31.24
CA PRO A 144 34.39 11.12 -30.22
C PRO A 144 34.77 9.93 -29.35
N THR A 145 36.08 9.74 -29.13
CA THR A 145 36.64 8.70 -28.28
C THR A 145 36.07 8.84 -26.87
N LEU A 146 35.04 8.05 -26.56
CA LEU A 146 34.52 7.92 -25.22
C LEU A 146 35.66 7.36 -24.38
N ILE A 147 36.13 8.13 -23.39
CA ILE A 147 37.02 7.63 -22.34
C ILE A 147 36.29 6.43 -21.74
N GLN A 148 36.77 5.23 -22.10
CA GLN A 148 36.28 3.96 -21.61
C GLN A 148 36.70 3.86 -20.15
N HIS A 149 35.95 4.52 -19.28
CA HIS A 149 35.93 4.18 -17.87
C HIS A 149 35.52 2.71 -17.82
N GLN A 150 36.43 1.86 -17.37
CA GLN A 150 36.06 0.51 -16.95
C GLN A 150 34.81 0.65 -16.08
N PRO A 151 33.71 -0.06 -16.37
CA PRO A 151 32.54 0.00 -15.51
C PRO A 151 33.00 -0.50 -14.16
N GLN A 152 33.06 0.40 -13.17
CA GLN A 152 33.20 -0.04 -11.80
C GLN A 152 32.03 -0.99 -11.56
N VAL A 153 32.35 -2.25 -11.26
CA VAL A 153 31.32 -3.24 -10.91
C VAL A 153 30.78 -2.79 -9.56
N VAL A 154 29.73 -1.97 -9.60
CA VAL A 154 29.07 -1.50 -8.40
C VAL A 154 28.27 -2.67 -7.85
N ASN A 155 28.79 -3.31 -6.81
CA ASN A 155 28.10 -4.36 -6.10
C ASN A 155 27.03 -3.75 -5.21
N TYR A 156 25.79 -3.70 -5.71
CA TYR A 156 24.63 -3.35 -4.91
C TYR A 156 24.12 -4.57 -4.15
N ARG A 157 23.64 -4.36 -2.93
CA ARG A 157 22.81 -5.37 -2.26
C ARG A 157 21.41 -5.36 -2.89
N ASN A 158 20.88 -6.51 -3.30
CA ASN A 158 19.53 -6.60 -3.85
C ASN A 158 18.60 -7.20 -2.81
N ILE A 159 17.51 -6.49 -2.51
CA ILE A 159 16.49 -6.90 -1.55
C ILE A 159 15.14 -6.84 -2.23
N LEU A 160 14.44 -7.96 -2.32
CA LEU A 160 13.06 -8.02 -2.77
C LEU A 160 12.11 -7.74 -1.61
N MET A 161 11.21 -6.78 -1.79
CA MET A 161 10.10 -6.48 -0.88
C MET A 161 8.81 -7.06 -1.46
N ARG A 162 8.43 -8.26 -1.01
CA ARG A 162 7.35 -9.05 -1.63
C ARG A 162 5.97 -8.45 -1.47
N ASP A 163 5.71 -7.65 -0.45
CA ASP A 163 4.35 -7.21 -0.08
C ASP A 163 4.20 -5.68 -0.05
N THR A 164 4.98 -5.00 -0.88
CA THR A 164 4.96 -3.54 -1.03
C THR A 164 4.95 -3.18 -2.51
N ALA A 165 3.99 -2.35 -2.91
CA ALA A 165 3.91 -1.85 -4.27
C ALA A 165 5.00 -0.81 -4.54
N PHE A 166 5.48 -0.75 -5.78
CA PHE A 166 6.52 0.20 -6.20
C PHE A 166 6.17 1.64 -5.86
N ARG A 167 4.92 2.06 -6.13
CA ARG A 167 4.45 3.42 -5.83
C ARG A 167 4.50 3.74 -4.33
N THR A 168 4.10 2.78 -3.49
CA THR A 168 4.23 2.92 -2.02
C THR A 168 5.69 3.05 -1.60
N LEU A 169 6.57 2.18 -2.11
CA LEU A 169 7.99 2.20 -1.76
C LEU A 169 8.67 3.49 -2.22
N LYS A 170 8.34 3.98 -3.41
CA LYS A 170 8.89 5.24 -3.93
C LYS A 170 8.53 6.41 -3.03
N ALA A 171 7.26 6.53 -2.64
CA ALA A 171 6.81 7.56 -1.72
C ALA A 171 7.46 7.41 -0.33
N PHE A 172 7.63 6.18 0.13
CA PHE A 172 8.31 5.85 1.38
C PHE A 172 9.79 6.30 1.38
N LEU A 173 10.55 5.94 0.35
CA LEU A 173 11.95 6.34 0.24
C LEU A 173 12.06 7.86 0.20
N LEU A 174 11.25 8.53 -0.61
CA LEU A 174 11.22 9.99 -0.63
C LEU A 174 10.95 10.58 0.76
N TYR A 175 10.00 10.03 1.52
CA TYR A 175 9.76 10.42 2.90
C TYR A 175 11.01 10.24 3.78
N LEU A 176 11.79 9.16 3.63
CA LEU A 176 13.04 9.00 4.37
C LEU A 176 14.06 10.09 4.03
N TYR A 177 14.08 10.60 2.80
CA TYR A 177 14.94 11.73 2.44
C TYR A 177 14.35 13.07 2.94
N THR A 178 13.11 13.38 2.60
CA THR A 178 12.54 14.73 2.71
C THR A 178 11.68 14.95 3.95
N ASN A 179 11.30 13.89 4.66
CA ASN A 179 10.27 13.88 5.72
C ASN A 179 8.87 14.35 5.24
N THR A 180 8.67 14.42 3.93
CA THR A 180 7.39 14.78 3.30
C THR A 180 6.72 13.53 2.73
N ILE A 181 5.41 13.44 2.89
CA ILE A 181 4.60 12.36 2.30
C ILE A 181 3.27 12.93 1.85
N SER A 182 2.75 12.40 0.74
CA SER A 182 1.44 12.73 0.18
C SER A 182 0.63 11.46 -0.01
N PHE A 183 -0.69 11.55 0.15
CA PHE A 183 -1.58 10.38 0.11
C PHE A 183 -2.67 10.53 -0.96
N SER A 184 -2.88 9.45 -1.72
CA SER A 184 -3.98 9.33 -2.68
C SER A 184 -5.32 9.09 -1.96
N PRO A 185 -6.46 9.50 -2.58
CA PRO A 185 -7.79 9.22 -2.05
C PRO A 185 -7.99 7.73 -1.75
N LEU A 186 -8.86 7.41 -0.79
CA LEU A 186 -9.27 6.02 -0.59
C LEU A 186 -10.07 5.57 -1.81
N LYS A 187 -9.86 4.35 -2.29
CA LYS A 187 -10.67 3.77 -3.39
C LYS A 187 -12.18 3.85 -3.14
N SER A 188 -12.59 3.78 -1.87
CA SER A 188 -13.98 3.87 -1.43
C SER A 188 -14.59 5.28 -1.51
N GLN A 189 -13.78 6.33 -1.72
CA GLN A 189 -14.27 7.68 -2.01
C GLN A 189 -14.75 7.83 -3.47
N GLY A 190 -14.52 6.82 -4.32
CA GLY A 190 -14.82 6.86 -5.74
C GLY A 190 -13.74 7.59 -6.56
N PRO A 191 -13.91 7.67 -7.89
CA PRO A 191 -13.03 8.47 -8.73
C PRO A 191 -13.08 9.93 -8.26
N PRO A 192 -11.93 10.64 -8.27
CA PRO A 192 -11.92 12.06 -7.95
C PRO A 192 -12.89 12.77 -8.90
N GLY A 193 -13.83 13.53 -8.33
CA GLY A 193 -14.68 14.42 -9.12
C GLY A 193 -13.80 15.31 -9.99
N THR A 194 -14.28 15.65 -11.19
CA THR A 194 -13.61 16.45 -12.24
C THR A 194 -13.30 17.90 -11.84
N ASP A 195 -13.13 18.18 -10.55
CA ASP A 195 -12.89 19.52 -10.02
C ASP A 195 -11.44 19.65 -9.52
N GLY A 196 -10.58 20.03 -10.46
CA GLY A 196 -9.61 21.12 -10.27
C GLY A 196 -8.59 21.02 -9.13
N GLN A 197 -7.50 20.28 -9.38
CA GLN A 197 -6.10 20.74 -9.31
C GLN A 197 -5.24 19.48 -9.35
N THR A 198 -4.62 19.21 -10.49
CA THR A 198 -3.50 18.28 -10.54
C THR A 198 -2.44 18.82 -9.57
N PRO A 199 -2.06 18.07 -8.52
CA PRO A 199 -0.91 18.42 -7.72
C PRO A 199 0.25 18.63 -8.68
N ASN A 200 1.00 19.72 -8.53
CA ASN A 200 2.10 20.05 -9.43
C ASN A 200 3.00 18.80 -9.57
N PRO A 201 3.02 18.14 -10.74
CA PRO A 201 3.44 16.73 -10.86
C PRO A 201 4.92 16.51 -10.56
N SER A 202 5.71 17.57 -10.42
CA SER A 202 7.14 17.51 -10.20
C SER A 202 7.56 17.18 -8.76
N THR A 203 6.69 17.29 -7.75
CA THR A 203 7.12 17.20 -6.34
C THR A 203 6.29 16.30 -5.42
N SER A 204 5.07 15.93 -5.77
CA SER A 204 4.25 15.03 -4.93
C SER A 204 4.08 13.66 -5.60
N TRP A 205 4.53 12.62 -4.91
CA TRP A 205 4.36 11.22 -5.31
C TRP A 205 3.36 10.56 -4.35
N PRO A 206 2.04 10.73 -4.58
CA PRO A 206 1.04 10.20 -3.67
C PRO A 206 1.01 8.68 -3.69
N CYS A 207 0.76 8.10 -2.52
CA CYS A 207 0.55 6.66 -2.33
C CYS A 207 -0.69 6.40 -1.48
N SER A 208 -1.14 5.15 -1.44
CA SER A 208 -2.25 4.73 -0.61
C SER A 208 -1.92 4.93 0.87
N PRO A 209 -2.76 5.62 1.64
CA PRO A 209 -2.53 5.73 3.08
C PRO A 209 -2.63 4.37 3.79
N LYS A 210 -3.39 3.39 3.24
CA LYS A 210 -3.45 2.02 3.76
C LYS A 210 -2.14 1.26 3.54
N SER A 211 -1.62 1.30 2.31
CA SER A 211 -0.37 0.61 1.96
C SER A 211 0.80 1.23 2.72
N MET A 212 0.81 2.56 2.89
CA MET A 212 1.81 3.23 3.73
C MET A 212 1.66 2.91 5.21
N TYR A 213 0.44 2.86 5.76
CA TYR A 213 0.21 2.44 7.15
C TYR A 213 0.77 1.04 7.42
N ARG A 214 0.52 0.09 6.49
CA ARG A 214 1.10 -1.26 6.53
C ARG A 214 2.63 -1.20 6.57
N LEU A 215 3.23 -0.54 5.57
CA LEU A 215 4.68 -0.48 5.43
C LEU A 215 5.32 0.16 6.66
N ALA A 216 4.84 1.33 7.09
CA ALA A 216 5.34 2.07 8.24
C ALA A 216 5.21 1.29 9.55
N SER A 217 4.10 0.56 9.74
CA SER A 217 3.93 -0.34 10.89
C SER A 217 5.00 -1.43 10.91
N LYS A 218 5.26 -2.03 9.74
CA LYS A 218 6.24 -3.11 9.60
C LYS A 218 7.67 -2.64 9.85
N VAL A 219 8.06 -1.52 9.24
CA VAL A 219 9.43 -0.98 9.38
C VAL A 219 9.62 -0.12 10.64
N ARG A 220 8.66 -0.21 11.57
CA ARG A 220 8.67 0.45 12.89
C ARG A 220 8.86 1.97 12.83
N LEU A 221 8.18 2.63 11.89
CA LEU A 221 8.18 4.08 11.75
C LEU A 221 6.86 4.68 12.24
N ASP A 222 6.76 4.78 13.56
CA ASP A 222 5.53 5.21 14.26
C ASP A 222 5.00 6.55 13.77
N ASN A 223 5.86 7.56 13.56
CA ASN A 223 5.40 8.87 13.07
C ASN A 223 4.74 8.77 11.69
N LEU A 224 5.33 8.00 10.76
CA LEU A 224 4.76 7.81 9.43
C LEU A 224 3.48 6.96 9.48
N ARG A 225 3.47 5.93 10.33
CA ARG A 225 2.29 5.10 10.59
C ARG A 225 1.14 5.95 11.08
N ASP A 226 1.38 6.81 12.08
CA ASP A 226 0.34 7.62 12.71
C ASP A 226 -0.19 8.70 11.75
N ARG A 227 0.69 9.27 10.90
CA ARG A 227 0.26 10.15 9.80
C ARG A 227 -0.63 9.43 8.80
N ALA A 228 -0.26 8.21 8.39
CA ALA A 228 -1.06 7.41 7.49
C ALA A 228 -2.40 7.01 8.13
N PHE A 229 -2.41 6.65 9.42
CA PHE A 229 -3.62 6.36 10.19
C PHE A 229 -4.58 7.56 10.23
N TYR A 230 -4.04 8.74 10.52
CA TYR A 230 -4.80 9.99 10.55
C TYR A 230 -5.41 10.31 9.17
N GLU A 231 -4.66 10.09 8.11
CA GLU A 231 -5.14 10.28 6.73
C GLU A 231 -6.22 9.28 6.33
N ILE A 232 -6.14 8.01 6.77
CA ILE A 232 -7.24 7.06 6.60
C ILE A 232 -8.48 7.59 7.32
N ARG A 233 -8.37 7.95 8.60
CA ARG A 233 -9.48 8.45 9.43
C ARG A 233 -10.18 9.66 8.81
N ASN A 234 -9.41 10.65 8.34
CA ASN A 234 -9.95 11.89 7.78
C ASN A 234 -10.65 11.71 6.44
N ARG A 235 -10.38 10.61 5.73
CA ARG A 235 -11.00 10.29 4.44
C ARG A 235 -12.22 9.39 4.58
N LEU A 236 -12.59 9.02 5.81
CA LEU A 236 -13.83 8.30 6.09
C LEU A 236 -15.01 9.25 6.24
N ASP A 237 -16.15 8.83 5.70
CA ASP A 237 -17.43 9.51 5.82
C ASP A 237 -18.60 8.52 5.87
N ALA A 238 -19.82 9.05 5.99
CA ALA A 238 -21.04 8.26 5.99
C ALA A 238 -21.23 7.37 4.74
N LYS A 239 -20.66 7.75 3.59
CA LYS A 239 -20.83 7.05 2.31
C LYS A 239 -19.89 5.85 2.21
N ASN A 240 -18.68 5.95 2.77
CA ASN A 240 -17.64 4.94 2.58
C ASN A 240 -17.33 4.09 3.83
N VAL A 241 -17.72 4.50 5.04
CA VAL A 241 -17.29 3.84 6.29
C VAL A 241 -17.67 2.35 6.36
N LEU A 242 -18.84 1.98 5.83
CA LEU A 242 -19.30 0.58 5.82
C LEU A 242 -18.50 -0.28 4.84
N GLN A 243 -18.14 0.27 3.67
CA GLN A 243 -17.25 -0.41 2.72
C GLN A 243 -15.87 -0.63 3.35
N GLU A 244 -15.35 0.39 4.04
CA GLU A 244 -14.06 0.35 4.72
C GLU A 244 -14.03 -0.65 5.88
N LEU A 245 -15.06 -0.69 6.71
CA LEU A 245 -15.25 -1.71 7.74
C LEU A 245 -15.22 -3.12 7.16
N SER A 246 -15.82 -3.32 5.99
CA SER A 246 -15.89 -4.62 5.34
C SER A 246 -14.60 -5.04 4.60
N SER A 247 -13.58 -4.18 4.56
CA SER A 247 -12.36 -4.45 3.80
C SER A 247 -11.42 -5.44 4.50
N SER A 248 -10.65 -6.19 3.71
CA SER A 248 -9.60 -7.09 4.21
C SER A 248 -8.45 -6.35 4.90
N PHE A 249 -8.29 -5.05 4.64
CA PHE A 249 -7.33 -4.24 5.38
C PHE A 249 -7.76 -4.09 6.83
N THR A 250 -9.02 -3.74 7.07
CA THR A 250 -9.58 -3.57 8.43
C THR A 250 -9.49 -4.86 9.26
N SER A 251 -9.62 -6.03 8.64
CA SER A 251 -9.49 -7.32 9.34
C SER A 251 -8.08 -7.58 9.89
N LYS A 252 -7.04 -7.07 9.22
CA LYS A 252 -5.63 -7.29 9.59
C LYS A 252 -5.12 -6.31 10.65
N TYR A 253 -5.80 -5.16 10.83
CA TYR A 253 -5.31 -4.09 11.69
C TYR A 253 -6.37 -3.68 12.73
N PRO A 254 -6.32 -4.23 13.96
CA PRO A 254 -7.32 -3.96 14.99
C PRO A 254 -7.48 -2.46 15.31
N ALA A 255 -6.40 -1.67 15.31
CA ALA A 255 -6.48 -0.23 15.53
C ALA A 255 -7.31 0.49 14.44
N ILE A 256 -7.22 0.04 13.18
CA ILE A 256 -8.04 0.56 12.07
C ILE A 256 -9.49 0.15 12.26
N LEU A 257 -9.76 -1.09 12.66
CA LEU A 257 -11.12 -1.54 12.98
C LEU A 257 -11.76 -0.69 14.07
N GLN A 258 -11.05 -0.46 15.18
CA GLN A 258 -11.55 0.40 16.26
C GLN A 258 -11.84 1.81 15.77
N MET A 259 -10.94 2.40 14.99
CA MET A 259 -11.13 3.74 14.42
C MET A 259 -12.32 3.81 13.46
N ASN A 260 -12.47 2.85 12.55
CA ASN A 260 -13.59 2.81 11.61
C ASN A 260 -14.94 2.69 12.34
N VAL A 261 -15.00 1.90 13.43
CA VAL A 261 -16.21 1.79 14.26
C VAL A 261 -16.52 3.11 14.98
N GLU A 262 -15.51 3.86 15.43
CA GLU A 262 -15.73 5.20 15.99
C GLU A 262 -16.34 6.15 14.97
N VAL A 263 -15.82 6.16 13.74
CA VAL A 263 -16.37 6.99 12.66
C VAL A 263 -17.79 6.54 12.29
N LEU A 264 -18.06 5.22 12.28
CA LEU A 264 -19.41 4.71 12.07
C LEU A 264 -20.38 5.22 13.13
N LEU A 265 -19.99 5.22 14.41
CA LEU A 265 -20.83 5.74 15.50
C LEU A 265 -21.15 7.24 15.33
N GLN A 266 -20.20 8.02 14.83
CA GLN A 266 -20.43 9.44 14.51
C GLN A 266 -21.46 9.63 13.38
N HIS A 267 -21.59 8.65 12.48
CA HIS A 267 -22.49 8.68 11.33
C HIS A 267 -23.68 7.71 11.46
N ILE A 268 -23.94 7.14 12.65
CA ILE A 268 -24.87 6.01 12.83
C ILE A 268 -26.30 6.31 12.36
N ALA A 269 -26.72 7.57 12.47
CA ALA A 269 -28.06 8.04 12.06
C ALA A 269 -28.08 8.71 10.68
N SER A 270 -26.97 8.69 9.93
CA SER A 270 -26.92 9.25 8.58
C SER A 270 -27.65 8.35 7.58
N VAL A 271 -28.29 8.96 6.57
CA VAL A 271 -29.07 8.24 5.55
C VAL A 271 -28.27 7.12 4.85
N PRO A 272 -27.02 7.35 4.37
CA PRO A 272 -26.25 6.30 3.71
C PRO A 272 -25.97 5.11 4.62
N VAL A 273 -25.69 5.35 5.91
CA VAL A 273 -25.42 4.28 6.88
C VAL A 273 -26.69 3.47 7.17
N ILE A 274 -27.82 4.13 7.44
CA ILE A 274 -29.10 3.47 7.71
C ILE A 274 -29.49 2.56 6.54
N GLN A 275 -29.33 3.04 5.31
CA GLN A 275 -29.68 2.28 4.11
C GLN A 275 -28.78 1.06 3.87
N ASN A 276 -27.49 1.14 4.23
CA ASN A 276 -26.50 0.13 3.85
C ASN A 276 -26.08 -0.82 5.00
N ILE A 277 -26.38 -0.51 6.26
CA ILE A 277 -26.14 -1.42 7.40
C ILE A 277 -26.75 -2.81 7.19
N PRO A 278 -28.01 -2.96 6.73
CA PRO A 278 -28.60 -4.29 6.51
C PRO A 278 -27.78 -5.16 5.54
N ALA A 279 -27.19 -4.56 4.51
CA ALA A 279 -26.32 -5.27 3.57
C ALA A 279 -25.01 -5.72 4.22
N LEU A 280 -24.40 -4.87 5.06
CA LEU A 280 -23.21 -5.26 5.85
C LEU A 280 -23.53 -6.44 6.77
N LEU A 281 -24.66 -6.40 7.49
CA LEU A 281 -25.06 -7.47 8.40
C LEU A 281 -25.30 -8.79 7.66
N ARG A 282 -25.91 -8.77 6.48
CA ARG A 282 -26.06 -9.97 5.63
C ARG A 282 -24.71 -10.57 5.25
N ARG A 283 -23.74 -9.74 4.84
CA ARG A 283 -22.37 -10.21 4.53
C ARG A 283 -21.70 -10.87 5.73
N ILE A 284 -21.98 -10.41 6.95
CA ILE A 284 -21.49 -11.04 8.19
C ILE A 284 -22.17 -12.39 8.40
N THR A 285 -23.50 -12.48 8.30
CA THR A 285 -24.24 -13.74 8.49
C THR A 285 -23.88 -14.79 7.44
N ASP A 286 -23.59 -14.34 6.22
CA ASP A 286 -23.20 -15.19 5.09
C ASP A 286 -21.72 -15.60 5.15
N SER A 287 -21.03 -15.29 6.25
CA SER A 287 -19.60 -15.62 6.48
C SER A 287 -18.65 -15.06 5.42
N GLN A 288 -19.03 -13.97 4.76
CA GLN A 288 -18.18 -13.31 3.74
C GLN A 288 -17.12 -12.40 4.35
N LEU A 289 -17.24 -12.09 5.64
CA LEU A 289 -16.33 -11.22 6.38
C LEU A 289 -15.68 -12.00 7.52
N PRO A 290 -14.39 -12.38 7.41
CA PRO A 290 -13.69 -13.14 8.46
C PRO A 290 -13.72 -12.45 9.84
N HIS A 291 -13.73 -11.12 9.85
CA HIS A 291 -13.77 -10.26 11.04
C HIS A 291 -15.17 -9.71 11.35
N GLY A 292 -16.23 -10.31 10.78
CA GLY A 292 -17.61 -9.83 10.94
C GLY A 292 -18.05 -9.77 12.41
N ALA A 293 -17.70 -10.77 13.20
CA ALA A 293 -17.98 -10.79 14.64
C ALA A 293 -17.27 -9.63 15.37
N ASP A 294 -16.01 -9.35 15.04
CA ASP A 294 -15.23 -8.28 15.67
C ASP A 294 -15.82 -6.89 15.41
N ILE A 295 -16.40 -6.68 14.22
CA ILE A 295 -17.14 -5.44 13.90
C ILE A 295 -18.31 -5.27 14.87
N ILE A 296 -19.15 -6.30 15.02
CA ILE A 296 -20.35 -6.25 15.87
C ILE A 296 -19.97 -6.08 17.35
N ILE A 297 -18.99 -6.86 17.82
CA ILE A 297 -18.49 -6.78 19.19
C ILE A 297 -17.96 -5.36 19.47
N SER A 298 -17.14 -4.82 18.58
CA SER A 298 -16.55 -3.48 18.75
C SER A 298 -17.61 -2.39 18.71
N LEU A 299 -18.60 -2.50 17.81
CA LEU A 299 -19.72 -1.57 17.74
C LEU A 299 -20.53 -1.57 19.04
N TYR A 300 -20.87 -2.76 19.54
CA TYR A 300 -21.60 -2.91 20.79
C TYR A 300 -20.81 -2.36 21.99
N GLN A 301 -19.53 -2.71 22.11
CA GLN A 301 -18.66 -2.23 23.19
C GLN A 301 -18.52 -0.70 23.18
N LYS A 302 -18.30 -0.09 22.01
CA LYS A 302 -18.19 1.37 21.92
C LYS A 302 -19.52 2.08 22.15
N PHE A 303 -20.63 1.51 21.68
CA PHE A 303 -21.96 2.03 21.98
C PHE A 303 -22.24 2.03 23.50
N LEU A 304 -21.93 0.92 24.18
CA LEU A 304 -22.04 0.85 25.64
C LEU A 304 -21.11 1.84 26.35
N LEU A 305 -19.88 2.02 25.87
CA LEU A 305 -18.95 2.99 26.44
C LEU A 305 -19.49 4.42 26.32
N GLN A 306 -20.13 4.74 25.19
CA GLN A 306 -20.68 6.07 24.91
C GLN A 306 -21.97 6.36 25.70
N HIS A 307 -22.86 5.38 25.85
CA HIS A 307 -24.20 5.60 26.40
C HIS A 307 -24.45 4.95 27.78
N HIS A 308 -23.72 3.90 28.12
CA HIS A 308 -23.91 3.10 29.34
C HIS A 308 -22.59 2.73 30.07
N PRO A 309 -21.68 3.70 30.33
CA PRO A 309 -20.34 3.40 30.87
C PRO A 309 -20.38 2.72 32.26
N ARG A 310 -21.39 3.03 33.09
CA ARG A 310 -21.57 2.41 34.41
C ARG A 310 -21.90 0.92 34.32
N ALA A 311 -22.77 0.53 33.38
CA ALA A 311 -23.14 -0.87 33.18
C ALA A 311 -21.94 -1.70 32.71
N LEU A 312 -21.15 -1.13 31.79
CA LEU A 312 -19.92 -1.75 31.32
C LEU A 312 -18.88 -1.91 32.44
N ALA A 313 -18.70 -0.90 33.30
CA ALA A 313 -17.79 -0.98 34.43
C ALA A 313 -18.20 -2.06 35.45
N LEU A 314 -19.51 -2.21 35.72
CA LEU A 314 -20.02 -3.26 36.62
C LEU A 314 -19.83 -4.66 36.05
N ALA A 315 -20.04 -4.85 34.74
CA ALA A 315 -19.86 -6.13 34.07
C ALA A 315 -18.40 -6.58 34.05
N ASN A 316 -17.45 -5.63 33.99
CA ASN A 316 -16.01 -5.91 33.96
C ASN A 316 -15.37 -5.97 35.36
N ALA A 317 -16.13 -5.76 36.44
CA ALA A 317 -15.60 -5.89 37.79
C ALA A 317 -15.24 -7.36 38.09
N PRO A 318 -14.06 -7.64 38.66
CA PRO A 318 -13.68 -9.01 39.00
C PRO A 318 -14.68 -9.60 40.01
N ILE A 319 -15.20 -10.79 39.69
CA ILE A 319 -16.11 -11.52 40.57
C ILE A 319 -15.29 -12.00 41.77
N ASP A 320 -15.53 -11.41 42.94
CA ASP A 320 -14.89 -11.86 44.19
C ASP A 320 -15.47 -13.21 44.62
N LEU A 321 -14.80 -14.30 44.21
CA LEU A 321 -15.13 -15.68 44.56
C LEU A 321 -14.65 -16.09 45.97
N LYS A 322 -14.42 -15.16 46.90
CA LYS A 322 -14.11 -15.47 48.30
C LYS A 322 -15.20 -15.01 49.25
N GLY A 323 -16.19 -15.87 49.50
CA GLY A 323 -17.25 -15.50 50.44
C GLY A 323 -18.16 -16.57 51.04
N LYS A 324 -17.93 -17.89 50.87
CA LYS A 324 -18.68 -18.91 51.63
C LYS A 324 -17.83 -20.15 51.95
N GLY A 325 -16.80 -19.96 52.77
CA GLY A 325 -15.98 -21.05 53.30
C GLY A 325 -15.84 -20.97 54.81
N GLY A 326 -16.71 -21.69 55.53
CA GLY A 326 -16.40 -22.26 56.84
C GLY A 326 -16.23 -21.31 58.03
N LYS A 327 -17.30 -21.10 58.80
CA LYS A 327 -17.20 -21.05 60.27
C LYS A 327 -18.02 -22.20 60.86
N LYS A 328 -17.43 -23.39 60.88
CA LYS A 328 -17.77 -24.46 61.83
C LYS A 328 -16.77 -24.39 62.97
N GLY A 329 -17.28 -24.38 64.21
CA GLY A 329 -16.56 -24.83 65.40
C GLY A 329 -15.90 -23.76 66.27
N LYS A 330 -16.57 -23.39 67.36
CA LYS A 330 -16.12 -23.73 68.73
C LYS A 330 -17.20 -23.31 69.74
N LYS A 331 -17.93 -24.30 70.25
CA LYS A 331 -18.36 -24.37 71.65
C LYS A 331 -17.82 -25.69 72.18
#